data_AF-A0A212C9P0-F1
#
_entry.id   AF-A0A212C9P0-F1
#
_cell.length_a   1.000
_cell.length_b   1.000
_cell.length_c   1.000
_cell.angle_alpha   90.00
_cell.angle_beta   90.00
_cell.angle_gamma   90.00
#
_symmetry.space_group_name_H-M   'P 1'
#
loop_
_entity.id
_entity.type
_entity.pdbx_description
1 polymer ?
#
loop_
_entity_poly.entity_id
_entity_poly.type
_entity_poly.pdbx_seq_one_letter_code
_entity_poly.pdbx_strand_id
1 'polypeptide(L)'
;MFPLDSEEKKVKLSCEVKGNPKPHIRLYLLAFLYYRWKLNGTDVDIGMDFRYSVVEGSLLINNPNKTQDAGMYQCIATNSFGTIVSREAKLQFA
;
A
#
# COMPACT_ATOMS: atom_id res chain seq x y z
N MET A 1 2.74 -12.97 9.79
CA MET A 1 4.17 -13.25 10.04
C MET A 1 4.70 -13.85 8.75
N PHE A 2 5.67 -13.18 8.10
CA PHE A 2 6.19 -13.57 6.79
C PHE A 2 7.42 -14.46 6.96
N PRO A 3 7.46 -15.67 6.38
CA PRO A 3 8.61 -16.57 6.51
C PRO A 3 9.81 -16.04 5.72
N LEU A 4 10.99 -16.02 6.35
CA LEU A 4 12.23 -15.57 5.71
C LEU A 4 12.66 -16.47 4.53
N ASP A 5 12.30 -17.75 4.59
CA ASP A 5 12.59 -18.76 3.57
C ASP A 5 11.45 -18.98 2.57
N SER A 6 10.58 -17.99 2.38
CA SER A 6 9.50 -18.10 1.39
C SER A 6 10.08 -18.21 -0.04
N GLU A 7 9.67 -19.24 -0.80
CA GLU A 7 9.98 -19.36 -2.23
C GLU A 7 9.41 -18.15 -3.01
N GLU A 8 8.24 -17.67 -2.59
CA GLU A 8 7.69 -16.39 -3.05
C GLU A 8 8.30 -15.25 -2.22
N LYS A 9 9.39 -14.66 -2.71
CA LYS A 9 10.00 -13.46 -2.10
C LYS A 9 9.16 -12.20 -2.30
N LYS A 10 7.87 -12.23 -1.98
CA LYS A 10 6.93 -11.13 -2.16
C LYS A 10 5.95 -11.03 -1.00
N VAL A 11 5.74 -9.81 -0.52
CA VAL A 11 4.68 -9.50 0.46
C VAL A 11 3.62 -8.64 -0.23
N LYS A 12 2.35 -8.94 0.01
CA LYS A 12 1.21 -8.11 -0.39
C LYS A 12 0.47 -7.60 0.83
N LEU A 13 0.38 -6.28 0.95
CA LEU A 13 -0.47 -5.58 1.91
C LEU A 13 -1.70 -5.05 1.18
N SER A 14 -2.86 -5.65 1.43
CA SER A 14 -4.10 -5.32 0.73
C SER A 14 -4.72 -4.03 1.28
N CYS A 15 -5.16 -3.15 0.38
CA CYS A 15 -5.97 -1.98 0.71
C CYS A 15 -7.12 -1.89 -0.30
N GLU A 16 -8.33 -2.25 0.14
CA GLU A 16 -9.54 -2.14 -0.68
C GLU A 16 -10.38 -0.99 -0.15
N VAL A 17 -10.76 -0.08 -1.04
CA VAL A 17 -11.53 1.11 -0.70
C VAL A 17 -12.80 1.14 -1.53
N LYS A 18 -13.93 1.28 -0.85
CA LYS A 18 -15.24 1.48 -1.49
C LYS A 18 -15.59 2.95 -1.36
N GLY A 19 -15.78 3.61 -2.49
CA GLY A 19 -16.22 5.00 -2.57
C GLY A 19 -17.31 5.14 -3.61
N ASN A 20 -18.17 6.15 -3.45
CA ASN A 20 -19.13 6.59 -4.46
C ASN A 20 -18.78 8.03 -4.87
N PRO A 21 -18.42 8.32 -6.13
CA PRO A 21 -18.35 7.39 -7.26
C PRO A 21 -17.25 6.32 -7.08
N LYS A 22 -17.54 5.10 -7.55
CA LYS A 22 -16.55 4.03 -7.60
C LYS A 22 -15.36 4.53 -8.42
N PRO A 23 -14.11 4.31 -7.98
CA PRO A 23 -12.93 4.73 -8.72
C PRO A 23 -12.83 3.89 -10.01
N HIS A 24 -13.39 4.39 -11.11
CA HIS A 24 -13.28 3.76 -12.41
C HIS A 24 -12.42 4.58 -13.36
N ILE A 25 -11.56 3.84 -14.04
CA ILE A 25 -10.68 4.29 -15.11
C ILE A 25 -11.53 4.73 -16.32
N ARG A 26 -11.22 5.95 -16.77
CA ARG A 26 -11.49 6.58 -18.09
C ARG A 26 -12.76 7.44 -18.25
N LEU A 27 -12.45 8.71 -18.58
CA LEU A 27 -13.20 9.69 -19.39
C LEU A 27 -14.48 10.28 -18.78
N TYR A 28 -14.30 11.16 -17.78
CA TYR A 28 -14.69 12.58 -17.78
C TYR A 28 -14.61 13.09 -16.33
N LEU A 29 -13.54 13.83 -16.03
CA LEU A 29 -13.38 14.83 -14.97
C LEU A 29 -13.59 14.42 -13.48
N LEU A 30 -12.44 14.39 -12.77
CA LEU A 30 -12.21 14.80 -11.37
C LEU A 30 -12.50 13.83 -10.20
N ALA A 31 -12.03 12.59 -10.29
CA ALA A 31 -11.76 11.79 -9.08
C ALA A 31 -10.60 10.80 -9.32
N PHE A 32 -9.36 11.28 -9.39
CA PHE A 32 -8.21 10.38 -9.31
C PHE A 32 -8.15 9.83 -7.88
N LEU A 33 -8.59 8.59 -7.69
CA LEU A 33 -8.33 7.90 -6.44
C LEU A 33 -6.81 7.65 -6.36
N TYR A 34 -6.21 8.24 -5.34
CA TYR A 34 -4.77 8.17 -5.10
C TYR A 34 -4.52 7.42 -3.79
N TYR A 35 -3.54 6.52 -3.83
CA TYR A 35 -3.14 5.70 -2.70
C TYR A 35 -1.73 6.08 -2.25
N ARG A 36 -1.58 6.28 -0.94
CA ARG A 36 -0.29 6.38 -0.25
C ARG A 36 -0.17 5.28 0.78
N TRP A 37 1.06 4.90 1.06
CA TRP A 37 1.38 3.98 2.14
C TRP A 37 2.31 4.66 3.13
N LYS A 38 2.07 4.40 4.41
CA LYS A 38 2.96 4.80 5.50
C LYS A 38 3.52 3.58 6.19
N LEU A 39 4.80 3.64 6.54
CA LEU A 39 5.51 2.70 7.38
C LEU A 39 5.94 3.44 8.65
N ASN A 40 5.46 2.98 9.82
CA ASN A 40 5.73 3.58 11.12
C ASN A 40 5.47 5.11 11.13
N GLY A 41 4.41 5.54 10.44
CA GLY A 41 4.01 6.96 10.31
C GLY A 41 4.73 7.76 9.21
N THR A 42 5.78 7.21 8.60
CA THR A 42 6.55 7.85 7.51
C THR A 42 6.03 7.40 6.15
N ASP A 43 5.89 8.32 5.19
CA ASP A 43 5.44 7.97 3.84
C ASP A 43 6.47 7.06 3.13
N VAL A 44 5.97 6.00 2.53
CA VAL A 44 6.76 5.07 1.71
C VAL A 44 6.89 5.65 0.31
N ASP A 45 8.12 5.97 -0.08
CA ASP A 45 8.40 6.44 -1.43
C ASP A 45 8.51 5.26 -2.40
N ILE A 46 7.40 5.01 -3.10
CA ILE A 46 7.30 3.94 -4.11
C ILE A 46 8.13 4.25 -5.36
N GLY A 47 8.44 5.53 -5.62
CA GLY A 47 9.21 5.95 -6.80
C GLY A 47 10.72 5.79 -6.62
N MET A 48 11.21 5.81 -5.38
CA MET A 48 12.64 5.67 -5.08
C MET A 48 13.11 4.22 -4.92
N ASP A 49 12.23 3.29 -4.55
CA ASP A 49 12.57 1.87 -4.38
C ASP A 49 11.77 0.98 -5.35
N PHE A 50 12.46 0.45 -6.37
CA PHE A 50 11.89 -0.42 -7.40
C PHE A 50 11.28 -1.72 -6.84
N ARG A 51 11.60 -2.10 -5.60
CA ARG A 51 10.98 -3.25 -4.93
C ARG A 51 9.52 -3.01 -4.61
N TYR A 52 9.13 -1.75 -4.40
CA TYR A 52 7.77 -1.36 -4.08
C TYR A 52 6.94 -1.13 -5.34
N SER A 53 5.70 -1.59 -5.31
CA SER A 53 4.71 -1.28 -6.35
C SER A 53 3.33 -1.25 -5.74
N VAL A 54 2.43 -0.43 -6.29
CA VAL A 54 1.03 -0.37 -5.86
C VAL A 54 0.14 -0.85 -7.00
N VAL A 55 -0.64 -1.89 -6.72
CA VAL A 55 -1.59 -2.48 -7.66
C VAL A 55 -2.96 -2.46 -7.01
N GLU A 56 -3.88 -1.71 -7.61
CA GLU A 56 -5.26 -1.53 -7.10
C GLU A 56 -5.28 -1.13 -5.62
N GLY A 57 -4.40 -0.20 -5.22
CA GLY A 57 -4.26 0.27 -3.84
C GLY A 57 -3.45 -0.63 -2.91
N SER A 58 -3.24 -1.89 -3.28
CA SER A 58 -2.43 -2.84 -2.50
C SER A 58 -0.94 -2.61 -2.70
N LEU A 59 -0.16 -2.52 -1.61
CA LEU A 59 1.29 -2.43 -1.67
C LEU A 59 1.90 -3.82 -1.85
N LEU A 60 2.75 -3.96 -2.86
CA LEU A 60 3.56 -5.13 -3.13
C LEU A 60 5.02 -4.79 -2.83
N ILE A 61 5.68 -5.65 -2.05
CA ILE A 61 7.10 -5.54 -1.71
C ILE A 61 7.80 -6.79 -2.27
N ASN A 62 8.68 -6.59 -3.25
CA ASN A 62 9.52 -7.65 -3.80
C ASN A 62 10.83 -7.75 -3.01
N ASN A 63 11.29 -8.96 -2.70
CA ASN A 63 12.47 -9.21 -1.87
C ASN A 63 12.43 -8.41 -0.54
N PRO A 64 11.44 -8.68 0.32
CA PRO A 64 11.28 -7.95 1.57
C PRO A 64 12.45 -8.20 2.52
N ASN A 65 12.94 -7.14 3.15
CA ASN A 65 14.05 -7.12 4.09
C ASN A 65 13.52 -6.86 5.50
N LYS A 66 13.82 -7.77 6.45
CA LYS A 66 13.37 -7.68 7.85
C LYS A 66 13.75 -6.36 8.54
N THR A 67 14.92 -5.80 8.24
CA THR A 67 15.40 -4.58 8.90
C THR A 67 14.74 -3.31 8.36
N GLN A 68 14.35 -3.31 7.09
CA GLN A 68 13.80 -2.14 6.41
C GLN A 68 12.28 -2.15 6.35
N ASP A 69 11.69 -3.34 6.14
CA ASP A 69 10.27 -3.50 5.82
C ASP A 69 9.44 -3.97 7.04
N ALA A 70 10.04 -4.33 8.17
CA ALA A 70 9.27 -4.67 9.37
C ALA A 70 8.69 -3.42 10.03
N GLY A 71 7.40 -3.46 10.39
CA GLY A 71 6.75 -2.34 11.07
C GLY A 71 5.24 -2.30 10.91
N MET A 72 4.68 -1.13 11.23
CA MET A 72 3.25 -0.84 11.15
C MET A 72 2.94 -0.08 9.87
N TYR A 73 2.12 -0.68 9.01
CA TYR A 73 1.70 -0.09 7.74
C TYR A 73 0.29 0.49 7.81
N GLN A 74 0.09 1.61 7.12
CA GLN A 74 -1.23 2.19 6.88
C GLN A 74 -1.38 2.61 5.43
N CYS A 75 -2.56 2.35 4.88
CA CYS A 75 -2.97 2.83 3.56
C CYS A 75 -3.78 4.11 3.73
N ILE A 76 -3.46 5.11 2.92
CA ILE A 76 -4.15 6.39 2.86
C ILE A 76 -4.75 6.52 1.48
N ALA A 77 -6.07 6.61 1.40
CA ALA A 77 -6.79 6.72 0.14
C ALA A 77 -7.46 8.09 0.06
N THR A 78 -7.25 8.77 -1.06
CA THR A 78 -7.76 10.13 -1.28
C THR A 78 -8.53 10.20 -2.58
N ASN A 79 -9.75 10.75 -2.52
CA ASN A 79 -10.54 11.12 -3.68
C ASN A 79 -10.86 12.63 -3.66
N SER A 80 -11.69 13.10 -4.58
CA SER A 80 -12.09 14.51 -4.66
C SER A 80 -12.88 15.03 -3.45
N PHE A 81 -13.47 14.14 -2.65
CA PHE A 81 -14.27 14.51 -1.48
C PHE A 81 -13.48 14.46 -0.17
N GLY A 82 -12.34 13.78 -0.14
CA GLY A 82 -11.47 13.75 1.03
C GLY A 82 -10.51 12.58 1.08
N THR A 83 -9.93 12.40 2.26
CA THR A 83 -8.92 11.39 2.56
C THR A 83 -9.38 10.51 3.71
N ILE A 84 -9.19 9.20 3.58
CA ILE A 84 -9.39 8.23 4.65
C ILE A 84 -8.10 7.45 4.91
N VAL A 85 -7.92 7.00 6.14
CA VAL A 85 -6.76 6.22 6.59
C VAL A 85 -7.24 4.85 7.07
N SER A 86 -6.56 3.79 6.65
CA SER A 86 -6.88 2.43 7.07
C SER A 86 -6.49 2.19 8.54
N ARG A 87 -7.02 1.10 9.10
CA ARG A 87 -6.41 0.50 10.29
C ARG A 87 -4.94 0.14 10.05
N GLU A 88 -4.16 0.06 11.11
CA GLU A 88 -2.76 -0.37 11.04
C GLU A 88 -2.66 -1.87 10.76
N ALA A 89 -1.66 -2.24 9.96
CA ALA A 89 -1.32 -3.63 9.66
C ALA A 89 0.15 -3.88 10.02
N LYS A 90 0.42 -4.85 10.89
CA LYS A 90 1.78 -5.18 11.32
C LYS A 90 2.43 -6.17 10.35
N LEU A 91 3.52 -5.76 9.69
CA LEU A 91 4.41 -6.66 8.97
C LEU A 91 5.51 -7.12 9.93
N GLN A 92 5.52 -8.42 10.22
CA GLN A 92 6.53 -9.07 11.05
C GLN A 92 7.04 -10.31 10.32
N PHE A 93 8.33 -10.59 10.47
CA PHE A 93 9.00 -11.75 9.87
C PHE A 93 9.13 -12.86 10.91
N ALA A 94 9.00 -14.11 10.47
CA ALA A 94 9.26 -15.28 11.31
C ALA A 94 10.75 -15.39 11.65
#